data_AF-A0A2Z4U9P3-F1
#
_entry.id   AF-A0A2Z4U9P3-F1
#
_cell.length_a   1.000
_cell.length_b   1.000
_cell.length_c   1.000
_cell.angle_alpha   90.00
_cell.angle_beta   90.00
_cell.angle_gamma   90.00
#
_symmetry.space_group_name_H-M   'P 1'
#
loop_
_entity.id
_entity.type
_entity.pdbx_description
1 polymer ?
#
loop_
_entity_poly.entity_id
_entity_poly.type
_entity_poly.pdbx_seq_one_letter_code
_entity_poly.pdbx_strand_id
1 'polypeptide(L)'
;MNNLEFALEMKNKRLASGLSQGELASLTHVSRYSINRFENGKANASKETQNIILRCLNYYVCDKPFYLLVDYLSVRFSTTNALEVIRKVLGMKADYFIHYEYGYYGYKEHYAYGEIKVMASDDEHMGVFLELKGAGSRNMEYVLQAQNRDWYSFLNRCLDCGGVIRRFDLAINDMCGLLDIPTLSEKYKNGGADCRCKNYENVQGGKLSGKNRNLASTLYIGSKARLASKNMNPKDLQYIMGHSNISITMNWYAHASIDTAKSEVQRLIA
;
A
#
# COMPACT_ATOMS: atom_id res chain seq x y z
N MET A 1 -1.29 29.93 4.54
CA MET A 1 -2.25 30.11 5.65
C MET A 1 -1.92 31.41 6.36
N ASN A 2 -2.88 32.31 6.49
CA ASN A 2 -2.70 33.49 7.33
C ASN A 2 -2.86 33.11 8.82
N ASN A 3 -2.45 33.99 9.75
CA ASN A 3 -2.43 33.63 11.18
C ASN A 3 -3.83 33.40 11.78
N LEU A 4 -4.86 34.06 11.23
CA LEU A 4 -6.23 33.92 11.70
C LEU A 4 -6.81 32.55 11.27
N GLU A 5 -6.54 32.14 10.03
CA GLU A 5 -6.85 30.81 9.51
C GLU A 5 -6.18 29.72 10.35
N PHE A 6 -4.89 29.89 10.66
CA PHE A 6 -4.15 28.94 11.51
C PHE A 6 -4.78 28.80 12.90
N ALA A 7 -5.07 29.93 13.57
CA ALA A 7 -5.66 29.92 14.90
C ALA A 7 -7.02 29.19 14.93
N LEU A 8 -7.86 29.44 13.92
CA LEU A 8 -9.16 28.81 13.79
C LEU A 8 -9.05 27.31 13.49
N GLU A 9 -8.20 26.92 12.55
CA GLU A 9 -7.96 25.53 12.18
C GLU A 9 -7.40 24.71 13.36
N MET A 10 -6.38 25.25 14.04
CA MET A 10 -5.78 24.67 15.23
C MET A 10 -6.83 24.42 16.31
N LYS A 11 -7.64 25.43 16.63
CA LYS A 11 -8.67 25.32 17.67
C LYS A 11 -9.72 24.28 17.31
N ASN A 12 -10.20 24.28 16.06
CA ASN A 12 -11.21 23.33 15.60
C ASN A 12 -10.69 21.89 15.65
N LYS A 13 -9.47 21.64 15.15
CA LYS A 13 -8.88 20.30 15.18
C LYS A 13 -8.58 19.82 16.59
N ARG A 14 -8.12 20.70 17.49
CA ARG A 14 -7.91 20.33 18.91
C ARG A 14 -9.21 19.92 19.59
N LEU A 15 -10.30 20.64 19.33
CA LEU A 15 -11.61 20.29 19.88
C LEU A 15 -12.11 18.97 19.28
N ALA A 16 -11.95 18.76 17.98
CA ALA A 16 -12.33 17.52 17.30
C ALA A 16 -11.53 16.30 17.79
N SER A 17 -10.25 16.48 18.16
CA SER A 17 -9.42 15.41 18.72
C SER A 17 -9.68 15.13 20.20
N GLY A 18 -10.48 15.96 20.88
CA GLY A 18 -10.74 15.84 22.32
C GLY A 18 -9.57 16.27 23.22
N LEU A 19 -8.47 16.78 22.66
CA LEU A 19 -7.29 17.18 23.43
C LEU A 19 -7.53 18.50 24.18
N SER A 20 -7.04 18.61 25.40
CA SER A 20 -6.90 19.89 26.10
C SER A 20 -5.71 20.70 25.56
N GLN A 21 -5.67 22.00 25.87
CA GLN A 21 -4.49 22.83 25.56
C GLN A 21 -3.21 22.34 26.26
N GLY A 22 -3.36 21.68 27.43
CA GLY A 22 -2.23 21.11 28.17
C GLY A 22 -1.67 19.85 27.50
N GLU A 23 -2.54 18.95 27.06
CA GLU A 23 -2.11 17.75 26.34
C GLU A 23 -1.47 18.09 25.00
N LEU A 24 -2.05 19.03 24.24
CA LEU A 24 -1.45 19.49 22.99
C LEU A 24 -0.06 20.11 23.22
N ALA A 25 0.10 20.89 24.29
CA ALA A 25 1.39 21.46 24.68
C ALA A 25 2.45 20.38 24.97
N SER A 26 2.08 19.35 25.74
CA SER A 26 2.96 18.21 26.03
C SER A 26 3.36 17.44 24.78
N LEU A 27 2.42 17.20 23.86
CA LEU A 27 2.65 16.43 22.63
C LEU A 27 3.51 17.17 21.59
N THR A 28 3.46 18.50 21.59
CA THR A 28 4.15 19.34 20.59
C THR A 28 5.44 19.98 21.11
N HIS A 29 5.74 19.81 22.40
CA HIS A 29 6.80 20.53 23.11
C HIS A 29 6.68 22.06 23.02
N VAL A 30 5.47 22.57 22.81
CA VAL A 30 5.15 24.00 22.82
C VAL A 30 4.52 24.33 24.16
N SER A 31 4.89 25.46 24.77
CA SER A 31 4.30 25.83 26.07
C SER A 31 2.77 25.98 25.98
N ARG A 32 2.05 25.58 27.02
CA ARG A 32 0.59 25.80 27.13
C ARG A 32 0.23 27.29 26.98
N TYR A 33 1.10 28.18 27.49
CA TYR A 33 0.96 29.62 27.33
C TYR A 33 0.95 30.02 25.84
N SER A 34 1.91 29.53 25.06
CA SER A 34 1.99 29.77 23.62
C SER A 34 0.78 29.19 22.88
N ILE A 35 0.40 27.94 23.16
CA ILE A 35 -0.79 27.29 22.58
C ILE A 35 -2.05 28.15 22.79
N ASN A 36 -2.27 28.63 24.02
CA ASN A 36 -3.41 29.50 24.33
C ASN A 36 -3.36 30.82 23.54
N ARG A 37 -2.18 31.45 23.44
CA ARG A 37 -2.02 32.70 22.70
C ARG A 37 -2.26 32.51 21.21
N PHE A 38 -1.79 31.40 20.63
CA PHE A 38 -2.00 31.05 19.23
C PHE A 38 -3.49 30.83 18.92
N GLU A 39 -4.20 30.00 19.71
CA GLU A 39 -5.64 29.74 19.49
C GLU A 39 -6.52 31.00 19.58
N ASN A 40 -6.09 32.00 20.37
CA ASN A 40 -6.82 33.25 20.54
C ASN A 40 -6.33 34.37 19.61
N GLY A 41 -5.46 34.08 18.65
CA GLY A 41 -4.91 35.08 17.72
C GLY A 41 -4.06 36.16 18.39
N LYS A 42 -3.60 35.93 19.63
CA LYS A 42 -2.82 36.89 20.42
C LYS A 42 -1.31 36.79 20.16
N ALA A 43 -0.86 35.75 19.46
CA ALA A 43 0.52 35.58 19.02
C ALA A 43 0.55 34.79 17.71
N ASN A 44 1.63 34.96 16.95
CA ASN A 44 1.85 34.24 15.71
C ASN A 44 2.88 33.12 15.95
N ALA A 45 2.54 31.90 15.57
CA ALA A 45 3.46 30.78 15.58
C ALA A 45 4.39 30.85 14.35
N SER A 46 5.66 30.44 14.51
CA SER A 46 6.55 30.25 13.35
C SER A 46 6.01 29.16 12.42
N LYS A 47 6.43 29.12 11.16
CA LYS A 47 5.98 28.08 10.22
C LYS A 47 6.29 26.68 10.72
N GLU A 48 7.46 26.49 11.33
CA GLU A 48 7.90 25.24 11.94
C GLU A 48 6.97 24.83 13.09
N THR A 49 6.64 25.77 13.96
CA THR A 49 5.73 25.55 15.08
C THR A 49 4.31 25.23 14.60
N GLN A 50 3.82 25.95 13.59
CA GLN A 50 2.53 25.66 12.94
C GLN A 50 2.51 24.24 12.39
N ASN A 51 3.56 23.81 11.69
CA ASN A 51 3.68 22.47 11.13
C ASN A 51 3.67 21.38 12.21
N ILE A 52 4.41 21.57 13.32
CA ILE A 52 4.43 20.61 14.44
C ILE A 52 3.03 20.44 15.04
N ILE A 53 2.35 21.55 15.31
CA ILE A 53 1.00 21.56 15.90
C ILE A 53 0.00 20.89 14.95
N LEU A 54 -0.01 21.26 13.67
CA LEU A 54 -0.95 20.72 12.70
C LEU A 54 -0.72 19.24 12.42
N ARG A 55 0.54 18.77 12.37
CA ARG A 55 0.84 17.33 12.23
C ARG A 55 0.31 16.53 13.41
N CYS A 56 0.53 17.02 14.62
CA CYS A 56 -0.01 16.40 15.83
C CYS A 56 -1.54 16.34 15.76
N LEU A 57 -2.20 17.47 15.51
CA LEU A 57 -3.67 17.53 15.47
C LEU A 57 -4.26 16.68 14.33
N ASN A 58 -3.66 16.68 13.15
CA ASN A 58 -4.10 15.84 12.03
C ASN A 58 -4.05 14.35 12.38
N TYR A 59 -3.00 13.92 13.09
CA TYR A 59 -2.89 12.54 13.56
C TYR A 59 -4.04 12.16 14.50
N TYR A 60 -4.34 12.99 15.48
CA TYR A 60 -5.38 12.70 16.49
C TYR A 60 -6.81 12.90 15.99
N VAL A 61 -7.02 13.62 14.88
CA VAL A 61 -8.34 13.75 14.23
C VAL A 61 -8.59 12.64 13.21
N CYS A 62 -7.55 11.93 12.77
CA CYS A 62 -7.69 10.89 11.76
C CYS A 62 -8.15 9.56 12.37
N ASP A 63 -9.24 8.99 11.87
CA ASP A 63 -9.76 7.68 12.31
C ASP A 63 -8.78 6.53 12.03
N LYS A 64 -8.07 6.60 10.91
CA LYS A 64 -7.08 5.59 10.47
C LYS A 64 -5.80 6.30 10.03
N PRO A 65 -5.00 6.79 10.98
CA PRO A 65 -3.82 7.60 10.66
C PRO A 65 -2.79 6.80 9.87
N PHE A 66 -2.73 5.49 10.14
CA PHE A 66 -1.79 4.56 9.55
C PHE A 66 -2.45 3.19 9.42
N TYR A 67 -2.43 2.59 8.24
CA TYR A 67 -2.91 1.22 8.07
C TYR A 67 -2.09 0.43 7.06
N LEU A 68 -2.03 -0.88 7.28
CA LEU A 68 -1.32 -1.84 6.44
C LEU A 68 -2.25 -2.43 5.40
N LEU A 69 -1.74 -2.61 4.19
CA LEU A 69 -2.41 -3.24 3.07
C LEU A 69 -1.50 -4.30 2.43
N VAL A 70 -2.08 -5.35 1.88
CA VAL A 70 -1.37 -6.25 0.96
C VAL A 70 -1.30 -5.61 -0.42
N ASP A 71 -0.13 -5.15 -0.87
CA ASP A 71 0.01 -4.43 -2.14
C ASP A 71 0.42 -5.35 -3.29
N TYR A 72 1.03 -6.48 -2.97
CA TYR A 72 1.34 -7.50 -3.96
C TYR A 72 1.38 -8.87 -3.30
N LEU A 73 0.78 -9.86 -3.93
CA LEU A 73 0.93 -11.26 -3.56
C LEU A 73 1.08 -12.09 -4.83
N SER A 74 2.08 -12.95 -4.88
CA SER A 74 2.13 -14.02 -5.88
C SER A 74 2.38 -15.37 -5.25
N VAL A 75 1.68 -16.39 -5.75
CA VAL A 75 1.75 -17.76 -5.25
C VAL A 75 1.80 -18.71 -6.43
N ARG A 76 2.73 -19.67 -6.39
CA ARG A 76 2.85 -20.74 -7.38
C ARG A 76 2.35 -22.06 -6.79
N PHE A 77 1.50 -22.76 -7.51
CA PHE A 77 1.00 -24.09 -7.17
C PHE A 77 1.58 -25.11 -8.15
N SER A 78 2.11 -26.23 -7.65
CA SER A 78 2.62 -27.34 -8.47
C SER A 78 1.47 -28.19 -9.04
N THR A 79 0.57 -27.58 -9.80
CA THR A 79 -0.54 -28.22 -10.53
C THR A 79 -0.70 -27.53 -11.87
N THR A 80 -1.20 -28.24 -12.89
CA THR A 80 -1.55 -27.65 -14.20
C THR A 80 -3.01 -27.21 -14.25
N ASN A 81 -3.82 -27.56 -13.24
CA ASN A 81 -5.25 -27.28 -13.22
C ASN A 81 -5.56 -25.90 -12.60
N ALA A 82 -5.58 -24.86 -13.42
CA ALA A 82 -5.90 -23.50 -12.97
C ALA A 82 -7.31 -23.37 -12.39
N LEU A 83 -8.29 -24.10 -12.95
CA LEU A 83 -9.67 -24.07 -12.48
C LEU A 83 -9.82 -24.67 -11.08
N GLU A 84 -8.99 -25.67 -10.75
CA GLU A 84 -8.91 -26.21 -9.40
C GLU A 84 -8.39 -25.17 -8.41
N VAL A 85 -7.35 -24.40 -8.77
CA VAL A 85 -6.84 -23.32 -7.92
C VAL A 85 -7.90 -22.24 -7.71
N ILE A 86 -8.62 -21.84 -8.76
CA ILE A 86 -9.72 -20.86 -8.66
C ILE A 86 -10.80 -21.36 -7.68
N ARG A 87 -11.24 -22.61 -7.81
CA ARG A 87 -12.28 -23.17 -6.94
C ARG A 87 -11.81 -23.42 -5.51
N LYS A 88 -10.68 -24.11 -5.33
CA LYS A 88 -10.23 -24.58 -4.02
C LYS A 88 -9.50 -23.52 -3.22
N VAL A 89 -8.74 -22.63 -3.85
CA VAL A 89 -7.92 -21.62 -3.17
C VAL A 89 -8.67 -20.28 -3.08
N LEU A 90 -9.10 -19.75 -4.23
CA LEU A 90 -9.82 -18.48 -4.26
C LEU A 90 -11.24 -18.63 -3.72
N GLY A 91 -11.81 -19.85 -3.71
CA GLY A 91 -13.19 -20.08 -3.26
C GLY A 91 -14.22 -19.49 -4.24
N MET A 92 -13.85 -19.40 -5.52
CA MET A 92 -14.65 -18.74 -6.54
C MET A 92 -15.08 -19.73 -7.62
N LYS A 93 -16.26 -19.51 -8.19
CA LYS A 93 -16.72 -20.23 -9.38
C LYS A 93 -15.89 -19.81 -10.60
N ALA A 94 -15.33 -20.80 -11.28
CA ALA A 94 -14.48 -20.58 -12.45
C ALA A 94 -15.20 -19.84 -13.60
N ASP A 95 -16.50 -20.01 -13.74
CA ASP A 95 -17.30 -19.45 -14.84
C ASP A 95 -17.35 -17.91 -14.84
N TYR A 96 -16.97 -17.26 -13.74
CA TYR A 96 -16.85 -15.81 -13.65
C TYR A 96 -15.49 -15.26 -14.09
N PHE A 97 -14.52 -16.14 -14.36
CA PHE A 97 -13.22 -15.74 -14.87
C PHE A 97 -13.25 -15.68 -16.39
N ILE A 98 -12.73 -14.59 -16.95
CA ILE A 98 -12.49 -14.49 -18.38
C ILE A 98 -11.20 -15.26 -18.69
N HIS A 99 -11.28 -16.21 -19.62
CA HIS A 99 -10.14 -16.97 -20.10
C HIS A 99 -9.49 -16.26 -21.29
N TYR A 100 -8.16 -16.23 -21.29
CA TYR A 100 -7.33 -15.67 -22.34
C TYR A 100 -6.28 -16.68 -22.77
N GLU A 101 -6.18 -16.92 -24.08
CA GLU A 101 -5.22 -17.84 -24.72
C GLU A 101 -3.78 -17.30 -24.80
N TYR A 102 -3.43 -16.39 -23.89
CA TYR A 102 -2.06 -15.91 -23.72
C TYR A 102 -1.76 -15.75 -22.23
N GLY A 103 -0.50 -15.91 -21.84
CA GLY A 103 -0.06 -15.69 -20.47
C GLY A 103 1.16 -14.76 -20.38
N TYR A 104 1.56 -14.48 -19.15
CA TYR A 104 2.77 -13.69 -18.85
C TYR A 104 3.87 -14.62 -18.37
N TYR A 105 5.14 -14.16 -18.37
CA TYR A 105 6.26 -14.88 -17.73
C TYR A 105 6.50 -16.31 -18.24
N GLY A 106 6.09 -16.63 -19.48
CA GLY A 106 6.22 -17.96 -20.08
C GLY A 106 5.02 -18.89 -19.85
N TYR A 107 3.98 -18.44 -19.14
CA TYR A 107 2.71 -19.16 -19.04
C TYR A 107 1.93 -19.04 -20.36
N LYS A 108 1.17 -20.09 -20.71
CA LYS A 108 0.50 -20.18 -22.01
C LYS A 108 -0.84 -19.45 -22.02
N GLU A 109 -1.55 -19.48 -20.91
CA GLU A 109 -2.89 -18.90 -20.77
C GLU A 109 -3.08 -18.27 -19.40
N HIS A 110 -4.14 -17.47 -19.24
CA HIS A 110 -4.57 -17.02 -17.93
C HIS A 110 -6.08 -16.82 -17.82
N TYR A 111 -6.54 -16.89 -16.58
CA TYR A 111 -7.89 -16.62 -16.15
C TYR A 111 -7.88 -15.33 -15.34
N ALA A 112 -8.78 -14.39 -15.63
CA ALA A 112 -8.87 -13.12 -14.94
C ALA A 112 -10.26 -12.85 -14.38
N TYR A 113 -10.31 -12.40 -13.12
CA TYR A 113 -11.47 -11.76 -12.52
C TYR A 113 -11.05 -10.37 -12.04
N GLY A 114 -11.41 -9.33 -12.80
CA GLY A 114 -10.81 -8.00 -12.63
C GLY A 114 -9.28 -8.10 -12.74
N GLU A 115 -8.58 -7.67 -11.69
CA GLU A 115 -7.11 -7.73 -11.61
C GLU A 115 -6.57 -8.94 -10.84
N ILE A 116 -7.43 -9.91 -10.48
CA ILE A 116 -7.01 -11.22 -9.97
C ILE A 116 -6.63 -12.09 -11.17
N LYS A 117 -5.35 -12.48 -11.29
CA LYS A 117 -4.85 -13.25 -12.43
C LYS A 117 -4.36 -14.63 -11.99
N VAL A 118 -4.84 -15.67 -12.66
CA VAL A 118 -4.40 -17.06 -12.48
C VAL A 118 -3.85 -17.55 -13.81
N MET A 119 -2.53 -17.60 -13.94
CA MET A 119 -1.84 -18.07 -15.13
C MET A 119 -1.64 -19.59 -15.07
N ALA A 120 -1.80 -20.27 -16.20
CA ALA A 120 -1.65 -21.73 -16.30
C ALA A 120 -0.51 -22.12 -17.25
N SER A 121 0.19 -23.18 -16.88
CA SER A 121 1.20 -23.85 -17.69
C SER A 121 0.91 -25.34 -17.74
N ASP A 122 1.26 -25.96 -18.86
CA ASP A 122 1.19 -27.42 -19.03
C ASP A 122 2.41 -28.12 -18.38
N ASP A 123 3.42 -27.35 -17.97
CA ASP A 123 4.59 -27.84 -17.26
C ASP A 123 4.37 -27.75 -15.74
N GLU A 124 4.33 -28.89 -15.05
CA GLU A 124 4.17 -28.97 -13.59
C GLU A 124 5.24 -28.21 -12.79
N HIS A 125 6.45 -28.03 -13.34
CA HIS A 125 7.48 -27.23 -12.69
C HIS A 125 7.10 -25.74 -12.64
N MET A 126 6.43 -25.23 -13.66
CA MET A 126 5.84 -23.89 -13.63
C MET A 126 4.50 -23.90 -12.89
N GLY A 127 3.64 -24.86 -13.22
CA GLY A 127 2.33 -25.09 -12.64
C GLY A 127 1.35 -23.93 -12.88
N VAL A 128 0.61 -23.57 -11.83
CA VAL A 128 -0.35 -22.46 -11.83
C VAL A 128 0.20 -21.32 -10.99
N PHE A 129 0.07 -20.10 -11.51
CA PHE A 129 0.59 -18.90 -10.87
C PHE A 129 -0.52 -17.90 -10.61
N LEU A 130 -0.81 -17.65 -9.33
CA LEU A 130 -1.69 -16.58 -8.88
C LEU A 130 -0.88 -15.30 -8.72
N GLU A 131 -1.33 -14.23 -9.36
CA GLU A 131 -0.77 -12.88 -9.20
C GLU A 131 -1.87 -11.89 -8.78
N LEU A 132 -1.65 -11.24 -7.64
CA LEU A 132 -2.43 -10.13 -7.13
C LEU A 132 -1.51 -8.91 -7.05
N LYS A 133 -1.65 -7.98 -8.00
CA LYS A 133 -1.03 -6.64 -7.92
C LYS A 133 -1.85 -5.73 -7.00
N GLY A 134 -1.45 -4.49 -6.76
CA GLY A 134 -2.17 -3.59 -5.83
C GLY A 134 -3.69 -3.57 -6.02
N ALA A 135 -4.15 -3.38 -7.27
CA ALA A 135 -5.56 -3.46 -7.63
C ALA A 135 -6.16 -4.87 -7.45
N GLY A 136 -5.45 -5.91 -7.87
CA GLY A 136 -5.86 -7.31 -7.68
C GLY A 136 -6.01 -7.70 -6.20
N SER A 137 -5.15 -7.18 -5.34
CA SER A 137 -5.26 -7.34 -3.89
C SER A 137 -6.49 -6.63 -3.33
N ARG A 138 -6.88 -5.46 -3.88
CA ARG A 138 -8.16 -4.80 -3.52
C ARG A 138 -9.35 -5.64 -3.98
N ASN A 139 -9.31 -6.20 -5.21
CA ASN A 139 -10.35 -7.11 -5.69
C ASN A 139 -10.47 -8.34 -4.78
N MET A 140 -9.33 -8.92 -4.38
CA MET A 140 -9.31 -10.08 -3.49
C MET A 140 -9.88 -9.77 -2.11
N GLU A 141 -9.65 -8.58 -1.55
CA GLU A 141 -10.25 -8.17 -0.28
C GLU A 141 -11.78 -8.18 -0.33
N TYR A 142 -12.39 -7.72 -1.42
CA TYR A 142 -13.84 -7.81 -1.59
C TYR A 142 -14.32 -9.25 -1.65
N VAL A 143 -13.58 -10.12 -2.37
CA VAL A 143 -13.86 -11.56 -2.42
C VAL A 143 -13.80 -12.19 -1.03
N LEU A 144 -12.72 -11.96 -0.30
CA LEU A 144 -12.53 -12.49 1.06
C LEU A 144 -13.61 -11.98 2.02
N GLN A 145 -13.93 -10.69 1.96
CA GLN A 145 -14.98 -10.10 2.78
C GLN A 145 -16.34 -10.76 2.53
N ALA A 146 -16.72 -11.00 1.27
CA ALA A 146 -17.97 -11.68 0.94
C ALA A 146 -17.98 -13.15 1.36
N GLN A 147 -16.81 -13.80 1.35
CA GLN A 147 -16.61 -15.17 1.85
C GLN A 147 -16.51 -15.24 3.38
N ASN A 148 -16.55 -14.11 4.09
CA ASN A 148 -16.27 -14.02 5.53
C ASN A 148 -14.92 -14.66 5.91
N ARG A 149 -13.90 -14.44 5.06
CA ARG A 149 -12.51 -14.86 5.23
C ARG A 149 -11.62 -13.64 5.37
N ASP A 150 -10.51 -13.81 6.07
CA ASP A 150 -9.44 -12.81 6.13
C ASP A 150 -8.19 -13.25 5.35
N TRP A 151 -7.23 -12.34 5.22
CA TRP A 151 -5.95 -12.63 4.56
C TRP A 151 -5.19 -13.78 5.20
N TYR A 152 -5.27 -13.95 6.52
CA TYR A 152 -4.62 -15.04 7.23
C TYR A 152 -5.18 -16.40 6.79
N SER A 153 -6.51 -16.53 6.81
CA SER A 153 -7.23 -17.73 6.36
C SER A 153 -6.98 -18.01 4.86
N PHE A 154 -6.86 -16.96 4.05
CA PHE A 154 -6.51 -17.09 2.64
C PHE A 154 -5.09 -17.60 2.43
N LEU A 155 -4.10 -17.02 3.11
CA LEU A 155 -2.70 -17.44 3.01
C LEU A 155 -2.51 -18.87 3.52
N ASN A 156 -3.16 -19.25 4.62
CA ASN A 156 -3.15 -20.65 5.09
C ASN A 156 -3.73 -21.58 4.03
N ARG A 157 -4.85 -21.20 3.41
CA ARG A 157 -5.43 -22.01 2.32
C ARG A 157 -4.49 -22.16 1.13
N CYS A 158 -3.75 -21.11 0.77
CA CYS A 158 -2.71 -21.21 -0.25
C CYS A 158 -1.65 -22.26 0.13
N LEU A 159 -1.16 -22.25 1.37
CA LEU A 159 -0.17 -23.21 1.87
C LEU A 159 -0.72 -24.65 1.92
N ASP A 160 -1.94 -24.83 2.42
CA ASP A 160 -2.61 -26.14 2.51
C ASP A 160 -2.82 -26.78 1.13
N CYS A 161 -3.01 -25.96 0.09
CA CYS A 161 -3.09 -26.39 -1.30
C CYS A 161 -1.72 -26.53 -2.00
N GLY A 162 -0.62 -26.57 -1.24
CA GLY A 162 0.74 -26.73 -1.77
C GLY A 162 1.30 -25.48 -2.47
N GLY A 163 0.72 -24.32 -2.20
CA GLY A 163 1.14 -23.04 -2.74
C GLY A 163 2.45 -22.54 -2.15
N VAL A 164 3.32 -22.01 -3.02
CA VAL A 164 4.63 -21.44 -2.66
C VAL A 164 4.58 -19.93 -2.92
N ILE A 165 4.58 -19.12 -1.86
CA ILE A 165 4.36 -17.65 -1.91
C ILE A 165 5.57 -16.91 -2.51
N ARG A 166 5.61 -16.71 -3.82
CA ARG A 166 6.76 -16.12 -4.55
C ARG A 166 7.01 -14.65 -4.26
N ARG A 167 6.03 -13.86 -3.83
CA ARG A 167 6.23 -12.47 -3.40
C ARG A 167 5.10 -12.03 -2.50
N PHE A 168 5.42 -11.22 -1.49
CA PHE A 168 4.43 -10.67 -0.58
C PHE A 168 4.87 -9.27 -0.14
N ASP A 169 4.22 -8.25 -0.71
CA ASP A 169 4.49 -6.86 -0.42
C ASP A 169 3.40 -6.30 0.50
N LEU A 170 3.83 -5.60 1.55
CA LEU A 170 2.97 -4.85 2.44
C LEU A 170 3.15 -3.36 2.18
N ALA A 171 2.04 -2.68 1.88
CA ALA A 171 1.95 -1.24 1.81
C ALA A 171 1.53 -0.67 3.15
N ILE A 172 2.04 0.51 3.45
CA ILE A 172 1.65 1.32 4.58
C ILE A 172 1.03 2.58 4.01
N ASN A 173 -0.19 2.90 4.42
CA ASN A 173 -0.84 4.15 4.06
C ASN A 173 -0.82 5.12 5.24
N ASP A 174 -0.10 6.21 5.06
CA ASP A 174 -0.07 7.36 5.97
C ASP A 174 -1.09 8.41 5.53
N MET A 175 -2.19 8.53 6.28
CA MET A 175 -3.28 9.46 5.98
C MET A 175 -3.08 10.82 6.65
N CYS A 176 -2.05 10.97 7.48
CA CYS A 176 -1.82 12.14 8.32
C CYS A 176 -0.60 12.97 7.91
N GLY A 177 0.22 12.44 6.99
CA GLY A 177 1.46 13.10 6.55
C GLY A 177 2.54 13.09 7.63
N LEU A 178 2.62 12.00 8.40
CA LEU A 178 3.75 11.71 9.28
C LEU A 178 5.06 11.58 8.48
N LEU A 179 4.99 10.94 7.32
CA LEU A 179 6.10 10.68 6.41
C LEU A 179 6.14 11.74 5.30
N ASP A 180 6.93 12.79 5.55
CA ASP A 180 7.25 13.81 4.55
C ASP A 180 8.36 13.32 3.61
N ILE A 181 7.97 12.69 2.50
CA ILE A 181 8.91 12.08 1.54
C ILE A 181 9.94 13.06 0.98
N PRO A 182 9.59 14.31 0.58
CA PRO A 182 10.58 15.31 0.19
C PRO A 182 11.62 15.58 1.29
N THR A 183 11.17 15.81 2.52
CA THR A 183 12.07 16.06 3.66
C THR A 183 12.97 14.87 3.95
N LEU A 184 12.44 13.64 3.88
CA LEU A 184 13.21 12.42 4.05
C LEU A 184 14.26 12.25 2.94
N SER A 185 13.90 12.53 1.69
CA SER A 185 14.82 12.50 0.55
C SER A 185 15.97 13.51 0.72
N GLU A 186 15.66 14.73 1.17
CA GLU A 186 16.66 15.77 1.43
C GLU A 186 17.60 15.39 2.59
N LYS A 187 17.04 14.91 3.71
CA LYS A 187 17.85 14.44 4.85
C LYS A 187 18.79 13.33 4.46
N TYR A 188 18.33 12.39 3.63
CA TYR A 188 19.19 11.33 3.11
C TYR A 188 20.32 11.89 2.23
N LYS A 189 20.01 12.78 1.28
CA LYS A 189 21.02 13.43 0.41
C LYS A 189 22.09 14.18 1.21
N ASN A 190 21.70 14.80 2.31
CA ASN A 190 22.59 15.57 3.18
C ASN A 190 23.35 14.71 4.21
N GLY A 191 23.28 13.38 4.12
CA GLY A 191 23.98 12.47 5.04
C GLY A 191 23.39 12.41 6.45
N GLY A 192 22.17 12.95 6.66
CA GLY A 192 21.49 12.99 7.95
C GLY A 192 20.67 11.73 8.28
N ALA A 193 20.83 10.65 7.51
CA ALA A 193 20.13 9.39 7.72
C ALA A 193 21.13 8.23 7.71
N ASP A 194 21.12 7.41 8.77
CA ASP A 194 21.84 6.15 8.80
C ASP A 194 20.94 5.04 8.24
N CYS A 195 21.37 4.39 7.16
CA CYS A 195 20.62 3.33 6.50
C CYS A 195 21.51 2.12 6.23
N ARG A 196 21.03 0.92 6.57
CA ARG A 196 21.72 -0.34 6.24
C ARG A 196 21.78 -0.60 4.73
N CYS A 197 20.89 -0.01 3.95
CA CYS A 197 20.83 -0.16 2.50
C CYS A 197 21.79 0.84 1.82
N LYS A 198 22.64 0.34 0.93
CA LYS A 198 23.65 1.17 0.23
C LYS A 198 23.12 1.91 -1.01
N ASN A 199 21.92 1.56 -1.47
CA ASN A 199 21.34 2.09 -2.71
C ASN A 199 20.00 2.76 -2.42
N TYR A 200 19.69 3.83 -3.14
CA TYR A 200 18.41 4.53 -3.13
C TYR A 200 18.11 5.07 -4.53
N GLU A 201 16.84 5.22 -4.86
CA GLU A 201 16.39 5.83 -6.12
C GLU A 201 15.29 6.84 -5.81
N ASN A 202 15.43 8.07 -6.32
CA ASN A 202 14.40 9.09 -6.23
C ASN A 202 13.73 9.25 -7.59
N VAL A 203 12.42 9.04 -7.64
CA VAL A 203 11.62 9.28 -8.84
C VAL A 203 10.70 10.46 -8.56
N GLN A 204 10.78 11.49 -9.41
CA GLN A 204 9.86 12.62 -9.38
C GLN A 204 8.96 12.53 -10.61
N GLY A 205 7.65 12.54 -10.39
CA GLY A 205 6.64 12.57 -11.44
C GLY A 205 5.68 13.73 -11.22
N GLY A 206 5.19 14.35 -12.28
CA GLY A 206 4.23 15.46 -12.15
C GLY A 206 3.51 15.74 -13.46
N LYS A 207 2.30 16.32 -13.38
CA LYS A 207 1.61 16.87 -14.54
C LYS A 207 2.13 18.27 -14.82
N LEU A 208 2.43 18.55 -16.10
CA LEU A 208 2.87 19.88 -16.55
C LEU A 208 1.73 20.92 -16.59
N SER A 209 0.46 20.48 -16.48
CA SER A 209 -0.71 21.35 -16.51
C SER A 209 -1.31 21.57 -15.11
N GLY A 210 -1.64 22.83 -14.80
CA GLY A 210 -2.27 23.28 -13.55
C GLY A 210 -1.49 24.39 -12.82
N LYS A 211 -2.20 25.33 -12.17
CA LYS A 211 -1.60 26.44 -11.40
C LYS A 211 -0.77 25.98 -10.18
N ASN A 212 -1.00 24.75 -9.71
CA ASN A 212 -0.19 24.07 -8.70
C ASN A 212 0.43 22.81 -9.30
N ARG A 213 1.73 22.84 -9.56
CA ARG A 213 2.51 21.67 -9.98
C ARG A 213 2.67 20.74 -8.79
N ASN A 214 1.71 19.84 -8.58
CA ASN A 214 1.87 18.77 -7.59
C ASN A 214 2.90 17.77 -8.12
N LEU A 215 4.12 17.84 -7.57
CA LEU A 215 5.17 16.87 -7.81
C LEU A 215 4.92 15.67 -6.89
N ALA A 216 4.62 14.51 -7.47
CA ALA A 216 4.66 13.24 -6.76
C ALA A 216 6.14 12.85 -6.60
N SER A 217 6.55 12.58 -5.37
CA SER A 217 7.88 12.07 -5.05
C SER A 217 7.78 10.63 -4.56
N THR A 218 8.65 9.77 -5.11
CA THR A 218 8.81 8.40 -4.64
C THR A 218 10.27 8.19 -4.27
N LEU A 219 10.48 7.73 -3.03
CA LEU A 219 11.79 7.37 -2.51
C LEU A 219 11.86 5.85 -2.38
N TYR A 220 12.67 5.22 -3.22
CA TYR A 220 13.03 3.82 -3.07
C TYR A 220 14.30 3.73 -2.23
N ILE A 221 14.27 2.90 -1.19
CA ILE A 221 15.44 2.59 -0.36
C ILE A 221 15.72 1.09 -0.53
N GLY A 222 16.94 0.76 -0.99
CA GLY A 222 17.31 -0.58 -1.43
C GLY A 222 17.45 -0.68 -2.96
N SER A 223 18.00 -1.80 -3.44
CA SER A 223 18.13 -2.06 -4.87
C SER A 223 16.89 -2.82 -5.36
N LYS A 224 16.22 -2.34 -6.42
CA LYS A 224 15.25 -3.13 -7.19
C LYS A 224 15.89 -4.39 -7.80
N ALA A 225 17.21 -4.37 -7.96
CA ALA A 225 18.01 -5.38 -8.64
C ALA A 225 19.20 -5.82 -7.78
N ARG A 226 18.99 -6.71 -6.80
CA ARG A 226 20.12 -7.48 -6.24
C ARG A 226 20.55 -8.65 -7.14
N LEU A 227 19.88 -8.90 -8.28
CA LEU A 227 20.14 -10.08 -9.11
C LEU A 227 20.47 -9.82 -10.59
N ALA A 228 20.34 -8.60 -11.12
CA ALA A 228 20.60 -8.34 -12.55
C ALA A 228 22.07 -8.02 -12.90
N SER A 229 22.99 -7.93 -11.94
CA SER A 229 24.34 -7.41 -12.17
C SER A 229 25.45 -8.47 -12.24
N LYS A 230 25.17 -9.71 -12.68
CA LYS A 230 26.18 -10.79 -12.78
C LYS A 230 26.06 -11.71 -14.02
N ASN A 231 25.67 -11.19 -15.19
CA ASN A 231 25.67 -11.96 -16.46
C ASN A 231 25.01 -13.37 -16.40
N MET A 232 24.02 -13.58 -15.53
CA MET A 232 23.29 -14.85 -15.49
C MET A 232 22.21 -14.88 -16.58
N ASN A 233 21.99 -16.06 -17.16
CA ASN A 233 20.95 -16.31 -18.15
C ASN A 233 19.57 -15.93 -17.57
N PRO A 234 18.72 -15.20 -18.32
CA PRO A 234 17.37 -14.84 -17.90
C PRO A 234 16.51 -16.01 -17.38
N LYS A 235 16.70 -17.23 -17.90
CA LYS A 235 15.98 -18.44 -17.44
C LYS A 235 16.45 -18.91 -16.06
N ASP A 236 17.74 -18.80 -15.75
CA ASP A 236 18.30 -19.13 -14.43
C ASP A 236 17.90 -18.08 -13.39
N LEU A 237 17.86 -16.81 -13.78
CA LEU A 237 17.30 -15.73 -12.98
C LEU A 237 15.83 -16.00 -12.65
N GLN A 238 15.04 -16.45 -13.62
CA GLN A 238 13.61 -16.74 -13.43
C GLN A 238 13.39 -17.92 -12.45
N TYR A 239 14.31 -18.89 -12.43
CA TYR A 239 14.29 -20.04 -11.52
C TYR A 239 14.78 -19.70 -10.10
N ILE A 240 15.77 -18.80 -9.98
CA ILE A 240 16.38 -18.36 -8.71
C ILE A 240 15.53 -17.27 -8.02
N MET A 241 14.84 -16.40 -8.78
CA MET A 241 14.03 -15.28 -8.27
C MET A 241 12.69 -15.69 -7.63
N GLY A 242 12.51 -16.98 -7.32
CA GLY A 242 11.55 -17.32 -6.29
C GLY A 242 11.90 -16.56 -5.01
N HIS A 243 11.06 -15.57 -4.65
CA HIS A 243 10.89 -15.00 -3.31
C HIS A 243 11.37 -13.58 -3.00
N SER A 244 10.39 -12.85 -2.43
CA SER A 244 10.44 -11.82 -1.40
C SER A 244 11.13 -10.50 -1.75
N ASN A 245 10.41 -9.65 -2.47
CA ASN A 245 10.47 -8.22 -2.16
C ASN A 245 9.48 -7.94 -1.03
N ILE A 246 9.85 -7.04 -0.12
CA ILE A 246 8.90 -6.23 0.64
C ILE A 246 9.15 -4.82 0.12
N SER A 247 8.35 -4.38 -0.85
CA SER A 247 8.31 -2.97 -1.24
C SER A 247 7.12 -2.31 -0.55
N ILE A 248 7.39 -1.26 0.24
CA ILE A 248 6.35 -0.40 0.79
C ILE A 248 5.97 0.60 -0.31
N THR A 249 4.85 0.36 -0.96
CA THR A 249 4.24 1.33 -1.90
C THR A 249 3.18 2.13 -1.15
N MET A 250 3.18 3.46 -1.23
CA MET A 250 2.07 4.29 -0.74
C MET A 250 1.12 4.58 -1.91
N ASN A 251 -0.14 4.17 -1.81
CA ASN A 251 -1.15 4.38 -2.85
C ASN A 251 -2.43 5.03 -2.27
N TRP A 252 -2.98 6.03 -2.96
CA TRP A 252 -4.20 6.77 -2.58
C TRP A 252 -5.42 6.14 -3.26
N TYR A 253 -6.40 5.66 -2.50
CA TYR A 253 -7.65 5.08 -3.04
C TYR A 253 -8.88 5.81 -2.50
N ALA A 254 -9.82 6.13 -3.39
CA ALA A 254 -11.14 6.66 -3.05
C ALA A 254 -12.11 5.50 -2.76
N HIS A 255 -12.84 5.58 -1.65
CA HIS A 255 -13.82 4.58 -1.25
C HIS A 255 -15.08 4.65 -2.14
N ALA A 256 -15.43 3.52 -2.78
CA ALA A 256 -16.76 3.29 -3.34
C ALA A 256 -17.62 2.51 -2.32
N SER A 257 -18.94 2.73 -2.32
CA SER A 257 -19.88 2.19 -1.33
C SER A 257 -19.92 0.65 -1.32
N ILE A 258 -19.72 0.08 -0.13
CA ILE A 258 -19.48 -1.35 0.17
C ILE A 258 -20.71 -2.26 -0.07
N ASP A 259 -21.93 -1.72 -0.04
CA ASP A 259 -23.13 -2.55 0.11
C ASP A 259 -23.61 -3.21 -1.19
N THR A 260 -23.47 -2.54 -2.34
CA THR A 260 -23.81 -3.14 -3.65
C THR A 260 -22.80 -4.21 -4.06
N ALA A 261 -21.52 -3.98 -3.79
CA ALA A 261 -20.43 -4.90 -4.12
C ALA A 261 -20.54 -6.24 -3.38
N LYS A 262 -20.98 -6.23 -2.11
CA LYS A 262 -21.16 -7.46 -1.32
C LYS A 262 -22.17 -8.43 -1.95
N SER A 263 -23.29 -7.93 -2.46
CA SER A 263 -24.35 -8.78 -3.03
C SER A 263 -23.92 -9.48 -4.31
N GLU A 264 -23.15 -8.81 -5.17
CA GLU A 264 -22.62 -9.40 -6.39
C GLU A 264 -21.50 -10.40 -6.09
N VAL A 265 -20.62 -10.10 -5.13
CA VAL A 265 -19.53 -11.00 -4.77
C VAL A 265 -20.02 -12.28 -4.09
N GLN A 266 -21.14 -12.24 -3.35
CA GLN A 266 -21.74 -13.44 -2.75
C GLN A 266 -22.17 -14.49 -3.79
N ARG A 267 -22.56 -14.11 -5.01
CA ARG A 267 -22.93 -15.06 -6.07
C ARG A 267 -21.73 -15.86 -6.61
N LEU A 268 -20.53 -15.31 -6.43
CA LEU A 268 -19.26 -15.85 -6.94
C LEU A 268 -18.69 -16.98 -6.09
N ILE A 269 -19.19 -17.17 -4.87
CA ILE A 269 -18.69 -18.18 -3.92
C ILE A 269 -18.99 -19.58 -4.46
N ALA A 270 -17.95 -20.43 -4.51
CA ALA A 270 -18.03 -21.83 -4.95
C ALA A 270 -18.52 -22.78 -3.85
#